data_AF-A0A918HCL5-F1
#
_entry.id   AF-A0A918HCL5-F1
#
_cell.length_a   1.000
_cell.length_b   1.000
_cell.length_c   1.000
_cell.angle_alpha   90.00
_cell.angle_beta   90.00
_cell.angle_gamma   90.00
#
_symmetry.space_group_name_H-M   'P 1'
#
loop_
_entity.id
_entity.type
_entity.pdbx_description
1 polymer ?
#
loop_
_entity_poly.entity_id
_entity_poly.type
_entity_poly.pdbx_seq_one_letter_code
_entity_poly.pdbx_strand_id
1 'polypeptide(L)'
;MVRRCPGCDAGLMNIPFLDAWRRRHEPKAAPSLVSAFDRDPDGVAELLAECELLRARVQEAGIQLDDTPSSLEAIDQLPPRWRDDQEELPWFGNDAGLYLGTVMVRTVAGAAWHVREDGQPVVRLASGREINVVAAGLDWATTGSPELSQTYAEAAEN
;
A
#
# COMPACT_ATOMS: atom_id res chain seq x y z
N MET A 1 -5.21 48.44 -16.41
CA MET A 1 -4.02 48.02 -15.66
C MET A 1 -4.48 47.04 -14.57
N VAL A 2 -4.63 45.76 -14.91
CA VAL A 2 -5.08 44.72 -13.99
C VAL A 2 -3.87 43.80 -13.74
N ARG A 3 -3.35 43.81 -12.52
CA ARG A 3 -2.25 42.94 -12.11
C ARG A 3 -2.79 41.52 -12.02
N ARG A 4 -2.20 40.60 -12.78
CA ARG A 4 -2.43 39.16 -12.68
C ARG A 4 -1.57 38.61 -11.55
N CYS A 5 -2.20 37.90 -10.61
CA CYS A 5 -1.49 37.13 -9.58
C CYS A 5 -0.76 35.95 -10.25
N PRO A 6 0.54 35.71 -9.98
CA PRO A 6 1.22 34.50 -10.40
C PRO A 6 1.04 33.47 -9.28
N GLY A 7 0.14 32.52 -9.47
CA GLY A 7 -0.13 31.50 -8.47
C GLY A 7 -1.30 30.63 -8.89
N CYS A 8 -1.15 29.94 -10.03
CA CYS A 8 -1.92 28.78 -10.44
C CYS A 8 -1.18 28.15 -11.64
N ASP A 9 0.06 27.73 -11.43
CA ASP A 9 0.61 26.61 -12.21
C ASP A 9 0.44 25.39 -11.31
N ALA A 10 -0.67 24.67 -11.49
CA ALA A 10 -0.77 23.29 -11.06
C ALA A 10 0.18 22.50 -11.98
N GLY A 11 1.47 22.60 -11.67
CA GLY A 11 2.51 21.83 -12.33
C GLY A 11 2.21 20.36 -12.11
N LEU A 12 1.91 19.66 -13.20
CA LEU A 12 2.18 18.23 -13.36
C LEU A 12 3.62 17.98 -12.90
N MET A 13 3.76 17.64 -11.62
CA MET A 13 5.03 17.33 -11.01
C MET A 13 5.34 15.90 -11.44
N ASN A 14 6.11 15.73 -12.52
CA ASN A 14 6.80 14.46 -12.76
C ASN A 14 7.70 14.24 -11.55
N ILE A 15 7.30 13.35 -10.64
CA ILE A 15 8.09 13.00 -9.46
C ILE A 15 9.23 12.13 -9.97
N PRO A 16 10.51 12.61 -9.98
CA PRO A 16 11.60 11.88 -10.62
C PRO A 16 11.83 10.49 -10.00
N PHE A 17 11.46 10.35 -8.72
CA PHE A 17 11.41 9.06 -8.03
C PHE A 17 10.41 8.11 -8.68
N LEU A 18 9.17 8.54 -8.98
CA LEU A 18 8.15 7.71 -9.61
C LEU A 18 8.60 7.23 -11.00
N ASP A 19 9.23 8.11 -11.79
CA ASP A 19 9.81 7.73 -13.09
C ASP A 19 10.92 6.69 -12.96
N ALA A 20 11.81 6.85 -11.98
CA ALA A 20 12.89 5.90 -11.75
C ALA A 20 12.38 4.56 -11.20
N TRP A 21 11.40 4.61 -10.30
CA TRP A 21 10.74 3.44 -9.72
C TRP A 21 10.00 2.66 -10.81
N ARG A 22 9.20 3.31 -11.66
CA ARG A 22 8.51 2.68 -12.80
C ARG A 22 9.47 1.91 -13.71
N ARG A 23 10.59 2.53 -14.11
CA ARG A 23 11.60 1.87 -14.95
C ARG A 23 12.23 0.65 -14.30
N ARG A 24 12.29 0.60 -12.96
CA ARG A 24 12.82 -0.54 -12.22
C ARG A 24 11.82 -1.69 -12.13
N HIS A 25 10.54 -1.37 -12.00
CA HIS A 25 9.44 -2.30 -11.73
C HIS A 25 8.65 -2.73 -12.98
N GLU A 26 9.21 -2.52 -14.18
CA GLU A 26 8.68 -3.15 -15.40
C GLU A 26 8.66 -4.68 -15.22
N PRO A 27 7.54 -5.37 -15.50
CA PRO A 27 7.41 -6.78 -15.21
C PRO A 27 8.36 -7.61 -16.07
N LYS A 28 9.50 -7.99 -15.49
CA LYS A 28 10.33 -9.11 -15.95
C LYS A 28 9.68 -10.41 -15.49
N ALA A 29 9.81 -11.47 -16.28
CA ALA A 29 9.24 -12.79 -15.97
C ALA A 29 9.74 -13.32 -14.62
N ALA A 30 9.01 -13.02 -13.55
CA ALA A 30 9.24 -13.53 -12.21
C ALA A 30 8.55 -14.89 -12.06
N PRO A 31 9.07 -15.81 -11.23
CA PRO A 31 8.33 -17.00 -10.84
C PRO A 31 6.99 -16.61 -10.19
N SER A 32 5.96 -17.45 -10.36
CA SER A 32 4.64 -17.22 -9.75
C SER A 32 4.78 -16.99 -8.23
N LEU A 33 4.10 -15.96 -7.72
CA LEU A 33 4.11 -15.60 -6.30
C LEU A 33 3.72 -16.79 -5.41
N VAL A 34 2.78 -17.64 -5.88
CA VAL A 34 2.39 -18.90 -5.21
C VAL A 34 3.61 -19.79 -4.98
N SER A 35 4.40 -20.05 -6.03
CA SER A 35 5.57 -20.93 -5.94
C SER A 35 6.70 -20.35 -5.09
N ALA A 36 6.82 -19.02 -5.04
CA ALA A 36 7.79 -18.35 -4.18
C ALA A 36 7.36 -18.46 -2.71
N PHE A 37 6.08 -18.22 -2.45
CA PHE A 37 5.49 -18.29 -1.12
C PHE A 37 5.56 -19.71 -0.54
N ASP A 38 5.29 -20.75 -1.33
CA ASP A 38 5.41 -22.15 -0.89
C ASP A 38 6.84 -22.53 -0.48
N ARG A 39 7.86 -21.89 -1.07
CA ARG A 39 9.27 -22.17 -0.78
C ARG A 39 9.80 -21.37 0.40
N ASP A 40 9.40 -20.12 0.51
CA ASP A 40 9.91 -19.16 1.48
C ASP A 40 8.83 -18.13 1.88
N PRO A 41 7.89 -18.50 2.77
CA PRO A 41 6.84 -17.60 3.21
C PRO A 41 7.38 -16.34 3.88
N ASP A 42 8.45 -16.45 4.66
CA ASP A 42 9.05 -15.35 5.41
C ASP A 42 9.76 -14.37 4.46
N GLY A 43 10.53 -14.87 3.49
CA GLY A 43 11.15 -14.02 2.46
C GLY A 43 10.13 -13.31 1.56
N VAL A 44 9.01 -13.96 1.23
CA VAL A 44 7.91 -13.29 0.52
C VAL A 44 7.23 -12.25 1.43
N ALA A 45 7.05 -12.52 2.71
CA ALA A 45 6.50 -11.54 3.64
C ALA A 45 7.39 -10.29 3.76
N GLU A 46 8.71 -10.45 3.79
CA GLU A 46 9.67 -9.34 3.75
C GLU A 46 9.56 -8.53 2.45
N LEU A 47 9.48 -9.21 1.30
CA LEU A 47 9.31 -8.57 -0.01
C LEU A 47 8.01 -7.76 -0.09
N LEU A 48 6.89 -8.32 0.39
CA LEU A 48 5.60 -7.62 0.43
C LEU A 48 5.64 -6.39 1.36
N ALA A 49 6.47 -6.40 2.40
CA ALA A 49 6.62 -5.30 3.36
C ALA A 49 7.47 -4.12 2.87
N GLU A 50 8.11 -4.25 1.69
CA GLU A 50 8.96 -3.19 1.13
C GLU A 50 8.16 -1.91 0.84
N CYS A 51 6.98 -2.04 0.21
CA CYS A 51 6.04 -0.94 -0.03
C CYS A 51 6.73 0.37 -0.48
N GLU A 52 7.67 0.25 -1.43
CA GLU A 52 8.66 1.30 -1.73
C GLU A 52 8.01 2.65 -2.12
N LEU A 53 6.92 2.62 -2.89
CA LEU A 53 6.26 3.83 -3.37
C LEU A 53 5.50 4.53 -2.23
N LEU A 54 4.78 3.76 -1.40
CA LEU A 54 4.13 4.31 -0.20
C LEU A 54 5.16 4.92 0.74
N ARG A 55 6.24 4.19 1.05
CA ARG A 55 7.29 4.64 1.98
C ARG A 55 8.00 5.89 1.50
N ALA A 56 8.21 6.03 0.19
CA ALA A 56 8.77 7.26 -0.37
C ALA A 56 7.83 8.47 -0.16
N ARG A 57 6.52 8.29 -0.36
CA ARG A 57 5.54 9.39 -0.24
C ARG A 57 5.30 9.86 1.18
N VAL A 58 5.17 8.94 2.12
CA VAL A 58 5.08 9.29 3.55
C VAL A 58 6.36 9.99 4.02
N GLN A 59 7.53 9.57 3.53
CA GLN A 59 8.79 10.25 3.83
C GLN A 59 8.82 11.68 3.26
N GLU A 60 8.34 11.90 2.03
CA GLU A 60 8.19 13.26 1.47
C GLU A 60 7.24 14.13 2.29
N ALA A 61 6.24 13.53 2.95
CA ALA A 61 5.34 14.19 3.89
C ALA A 61 5.93 14.33 5.32
N GLY A 62 7.16 13.86 5.58
CA GLY A 62 7.80 13.90 6.90
C GLY A 62 7.26 12.89 7.90
N ILE A 63 6.51 11.89 7.43
CA ILE A 63 5.93 10.81 8.24
C ILE A 63 6.92 9.64 8.30
N GLN A 64 7.05 9.04 9.48
CA GLN A 64 7.83 7.81 9.69
C GLN A 64 6.87 6.66 9.92
N LEU A 65 7.04 5.59 9.15
CA LEU A 65 6.27 4.37 9.27
C LEU A 65 7.05 3.36 10.11
N ASP A 66 6.44 2.87 11.18
CA ASP A 66 7.03 1.93 12.15
C ASP A 66 6.37 0.54 12.14
N ASP A 67 5.50 0.29 11.16
CA ASP A 67 4.78 -0.97 10.94
C ASP A 67 3.85 -1.33 12.11
N THR A 68 3.34 -0.31 12.81
CA THR A 68 2.32 -0.41 13.86
C THR A 68 0.97 0.17 13.40
N PRO A 69 -0.13 -0.03 14.16
CA PRO A 69 -1.44 0.49 13.79
C PRO A 69 -1.49 2.03 13.66
N SER A 70 -0.70 2.77 14.44
CA SER A 70 -0.65 4.23 14.35
C SER A 70 -0.09 4.72 13.00
N SER A 71 0.75 3.92 12.35
CA SER A 71 1.23 4.20 11.00
C SER A 71 0.10 4.15 9.97
N LEU A 72 -0.94 3.33 10.18
CA LEU A 72 -2.12 3.29 9.30
C LEU A 72 -2.95 4.57 9.41
N GLU A 73 -3.16 5.05 10.64
CA GLU A 73 -3.83 6.34 10.88
C GLU A 73 -3.06 7.49 10.19
N ALA A 74 -1.73 7.49 10.28
CA ALA A 74 -0.91 8.50 9.61
C ALA A 74 -1.03 8.44 8.08
N ILE A 75 -1.15 7.24 7.50
CA ILE A 75 -1.40 7.05 6.06
C ILE A 75 -2.78 7.58 5.68
N ASP A 76 -3.82 7.28 6.47
CA ASP A 76 -5.20 7.75 6.24
C ASP A 76 -5.30 9.29 6.18
N GLN A 77 -4.40 10.01 6.86
CA GLN A 77 -4.35 11.47 6.87
C GLN A 77 -3.55 12.10 5.71
N LEU A 78 -2.97 11.31 4.80
CA LEU A 78 -2.23 11.85 3.66
C LEU A 78 -3.15 12.63 2.71
N PRO A 79 -2.73 13.81 2.22
CA PRO A 79 -3.41 14.48 1.12
C PRO A 79 -3.43 13.58 -0.13
N PRO A 80 -4.60 13.34 -0.77
CA PRO A 80 -4.76 12.30 -1.78
C PRO A 80 -4.25 12.69 -3.17
N ARG A 81 -3.03 13.23 -3.26
CA ARG A 81 -2.43 13.76 -4.51
C ARG A 81 -2.22 12.68 -5.56
N TRP A 82 -2.05 11.42 -5.16
CA TRP A 82 -1.95 10.28 -6.08
C TRP A 82 -3.21 10.10 -6.93
N ARG A 83 -4.38 10.58 -6.49
CA ARG A 83 -5.63 10.47 -7.25
C ARG A 83 -5.65 11.34 -8.50
N ASP A 84 -4.80 12.37 -8.55
CA ASP A 84 -4.65 13.22 -9.73
C ASP A 84 -3.86 12.51 -10.86
N ASP A 85 -3.18 11.39 -10.55
CA ASP A 85 -2.43 10.56 -11.49
C ASP A 85 -3.01 9.14 -11.56
N GLN A 86 -3.75 8.86 -12.64
CA GLN A 86 -4.39 7.56 -12.86
C GLN A 86 -3.38 6.41 -13.05
N GLU A 87 -2.14 6.71 -13.43
CA GLU A 87 -1.10 5.68 -13.51
C GLU A 87 -0.54 5.34 -12.14
N GLU A 88 -0.43 6.33 -11.26
CA GLU A 88 0.14 6.17 -9.92
C GLU A 88 -0.83 5.49 -8.94
N LEU A 89 -2.09 5.91 -8.97
CA LEU A 89 -3.15 5.44 -8.07
C LEU A 89 -3.13 3.92 -7.82
N PRO A 90 -3.11 3.04 -8.85
CA PRO A 90 -3.14 1.59 -8.62
C PRO A 90 -1.89 1.08 -7.89
N TRP A 91 -0.71 1.65 -8.14
CA TRP A 91 0.52 1.24 -7.43
C TRP A 91 0.53 1.73 -6.00
N PHE A 92 0.09 2.97 -5.77
CA PHE A 92 0.02 3.53 -4.42
C PHE A 92 -1.00 2.78 -3.56
N GLY A 93 -2.16 2.44 -4.13
CA GLY A 93 -3.17 1.62 -3.46
C GLY A 93 -2.71 0.18 -3.20
N ASN A 94 -1.94 -0.43 -4.11
CA ASN A 94 -1.33 -1.73 -3.88
C ASN A 94 -0.37 -1.68 -2.66
N ASP A 95 0.57 -0.73 -2.65
CA ASP A 95 1.51 -0.59 -1.53
C ASP A 95 0.79 -0.29 -0.21
N ALA A 96 -0.25 0.56 -0.21
CA ALA A 96 -1.08 0.82 0.97
C ALA A 96 -1.74 -0.47 1.50
N GLY A 97 -2.25 -1.31 0.60
CA GLY A 97 -2.80 -2.62 0.94
C GLY A 97 -1.75 -3.57 1.51
N LEU A 98 -0.60 -3.69 0.87
CA LEU A 98 0.49 -4.54 1.36
C LEU A 98 1.02 -4.08 2.73
N TYR A 99 1.07 -2.77 2.94
CA TYR A 99 1.42 -2.19 4.24
C TYR A 99 0.39 -2.54 5.32
N LEU A 100 -0.91 -2.40 5.02
CA LEU A 100 -2.00 -2.85 5.90
C LEU A 100 -1.81 -4.33 6.29
N GLY A 101 -1.53 -5.19 5.31
CA GLY A 101 -1.30 -6.61 5.57
C GLY A 101 -0.07 -6.87 6.45
N THR A 102 1.00 -6.11 6.25
CA THR A 102 2.21 -6.16 7.10
C THR A 102 1.88 -5.82 8.55
N VAL A 103 1.13 -4.75 8.80
CA VAL A 103 0.71 -4.36 10.16
C VAL A 103 -0.19 -5.43 10.78
N MET A 104 -1.14 -5.99 10.03
CA MET A 104 -2.00 -7.08 10.51
C MET A 104 -1.19 -8.30 10.93
N VAL A 105 -0.30 -8.81 10.08
CA VAL A 105 0.51 -10.02 10.37
C VAL A 105 1.42 -9.81 11.57
N ARG A 106 1.94 -8.59 11.77
CA ARG A 106 2.83 -8.28 12.90
C ARG A 106 2.11 -8.09 14.23
N THR A 107 0.84 -7.69 14.22
CA THR A 107 0.17 -7.17 15.44
C THR A 107 -1.13 -7.89 15.80
N VAL A 108 -1.77 -8.58 14.86
CA VAL A 108 -2.98 -9.37 15.10
C VAL A 108 -2.60 -10.83 15.34
N ALA A 109 -2.93 -11.35 16.51
CA ALA A 109 -2.58 -12.72 16.89
C ALA A 109 -3.17 -13.75 15.92
N GLY A 110 -2.30 -14.58 15.33
CA GLY A 110 -2.68 -15.62 14.39
C GLY A 110 -3.04 -15.12 12.99
N ALA A 111 -2.84 -13.84 12.70
CA ALA A 111 -2.86 -13.35 11.32
C ALA A 111 -1.59 -13.79 10.58
N ALA A 112 -1.74 -14.30 9.37
CA ALA A 112 -0.64 -14.74 8.53
C ALA A 112 -0.90 -14.38 7.06
N TRP A 113 0.18 -14.15 6.31
CA TRP A 113 0.10 -14.06 4.87
C TRP A 113 -0.37 -15.39 4.26
N HIS A 114 -1.12 -15.29 3.18
CA HIS A 114 -1.47 -16.40 2.32
C HIS A 114 -1.52 -15.89 0.87
N VAL A 115 -1.20 -16.76 -0.09
CA VAL A 115 -1.32 -16.45 -1.51
C VAL A 115 -2.36 -17.40 -2.09
N ARG A 116 -3.41 -16.82 -2.68
CA ARG A 116 -4.49 -17.57 -3.32
C ARG A 116 -4.01 -18.23 -4.63
N GLU A 117 -4.81 -19.15 -5.16
CA GLU A 117 -4.50 -19.85 -6.43
C GLU A 117 -4.32 -18.90 -7.62
N ASP A 118 -4.98 -17.74 -7.59
CA ASP A 118 -4.83 -16.67 -8.59
C ASP A 118 -3.56 -15.82 -8.40
N GLY A 119 -2.75 -16.11 -7.37
CA GLY A 119 -1.54 -15.39 -7.04
C GLY A 119 -1.75 -14.12 -6.21
N GLN A 120 -2.98 -13.84 -5.74
CA GLN A 120 -3.25 -12.64 -4.95
C GLN A 120 -2.83 -12.84 -3.49
N PRO A 121 -2.02 -11.94 -2.91
CA PRO A 121 -1.69 -11.98 -1.49
C PRO A 121 -2.89 -11.50 -0.65
N VAL A 122 -3.19 -12.27 0.40
CA VAL A 122 -4.24 -11.97 1.39
C VAL A 122 -3.70 -12.19 2.79
N VAL A 123 -4.33 -11.58 3.78
CA VAL A 123 -4.08 -11.90 5.19
C VAL A 123 -5.18 -12.84 5.68
N ARG A 124 -4.81 -14.02 6.14
CA ARG A 124 -5.72 -14.98 6.77
C ARG A 124 -5.65 -14.79 8.29
N LEU A 125 -6.79 -14.51 8.91
CA LEU A 125 -6.93 -14.37 10.36
C LEU A 125 -7.03 -15.73 11.05
N ALA A 126 -6.89 -15.76 12.37
CA ALA A 126 -7.05 -16.97 13.18
C ALA A 126 -8.44 -17.63 13.03
N SER A 127 -9.48 -16.84 12.71
CA SER A 127 -10.83 -17.33 12.42
C SER A 127 -10.94 -18.06 11.07
N GLY A 128 -9.91 -17.98 10.23
CA GLY A 128 -9.92 -18.44 8.83
C GLY A 128 -10.47 -17.40 7.85
N ARG A 129 -10.98 -16.26 8.32
CA ARG A 129 -11.39 -15.15 7.45
C ARG A 129 -10.18 -14.60 6.70
N GLU A 130 -10.34 -14.37 5.40
CA GLU A 130 -9.31 -13.76 4.56
C GLU A 130 -9.64 -12.30 4.25
N ILE A 131 -8.65 -11.44 4.43
CA ILE A 131 -8.70 -10.03 4.05
C ILE A 131 -7.93 -9.84 2.76
N ASN A 132 -8.62 -9.40 1.70
CA ASN A 132 -7.97 -9.01 0.45
C ASN A 132 -7.37 -7.61 0.62
N VAL A 133 -6.13 -7.56 1.10
CA VAL A 133 -5.50 -6.30 1.48
C VAL A 133 -5.18 -5.42 0.27
N VAL A 134 -4.89 -6.00 -0.90
CA VAL A 134 -4.68 -5.24 -2.15
C VAL A 134 -5.99 -4.56 -2.57
N ALA A 135 -7.11 -5.26 -2.52
CA ALA A 135 -8.42 -4.65 -2.80
C ALA A 135 -8.74 -3.54 -1.80
N ALA A 136 -8.55 -3.78 -0.50
CA ALA A 136 -8.78 -2.75 0.53
C ALA A 136 -7.92 -1.50 0.31
N GLY A 137 -6.62 -1.67 -0.03
CA GLY A 137 -5.72 -0.57 -0.34
C GLY A 137 -6.11 0.21 -1.60
N LEU A 138 -6.59 -0.48 -2.64
CA LEU A 138 -7.09 0.16 -3.86
C LEU A 138 -8.39 0.92 -3.61
N ASP A 139 -9.32 0.36 -2.85
CA ASP A 139 -10.59 1.01 -2.48
C ASP A 139 -10.31 2.29 -1.66
N TRP A 140 -9.41 2.19 -0.67
CA TRP A 140 -8.92 3.34 0.10
C TRP A 140 -8.22 4.39 -0.79
N ALA A 141 -7.30 3.97 -1.65
CA ALA A 141 -6.58 4.90 -2.52
C ALA A 141 -7.54 5.61 -3.48
N THR A 142 -8.59 4.95 -3.94
CA THR A 142 -9.58 5.51 -4.86
C THR A 142 -10.56 6.44 -4.15
N THR A 143 -11.11 6.01 -3.00
CA THR A 143 -12.28 6.65 -2.40
C THR A 143 -12.02 7.28 -1.04
N GLY A 144 -10.94 6.84 -0.36
CA GLY A 144 -10.63 7.18 1.03
C GLY A 144 -11.43 6.37 2.05
N SER A 145 -12.20 5.37 1.61
CA SER A 145 -13.06 4.57 2.49
C SER A 145 -13.14 3.11 2.03
N PRO A 146 -13.23 2.13 2.96
CA PRO A 146 -12.94 2.29 4.39
C PRO A 146 -11.50 2.77 4.62
N GLU A 147 -11.25 3.41 5.75
CA GLU A 147 -9.90 3.77 6.17
C GLU A 147 -9.06 2.49 6.41
N LEU A 148 -7.75 2.58 6.22
CA LEU A 148 -6.85 1.45 6.45
C LEU A 148 -6.85 1.09 7.94
N SER A 149 -6.82 2.11 8.80
CA SER A 149 -6.94 1.94 10.26
C SER A 149 -8.28 1.32 10.68
N GLN A 150 -9.38 1.67 10.02
CA GLN A 150 -10.68 1.03 10.24
C GLN A 150 -10.65 -0.46 9.85
N THR A 151 -10.14 -0.76 8.66
CA THR A 151 -10.03 -2.15 8.17
C THR A 151 -9.15 -2.99 9.10
N TYR A 152 -8.08 -2.39 9.63
CA TYR A 152 -7.26 -3.00 10.67
C TYR A 152 -8.04 -3.27 11.96
N ALA A 153 -8.77 -2.29 12.48
CA ALA A 153 -9.54 -2.44 13.72
C ALA A 153 -10.55 -3.59 13.62
N GLU A 154 -11.30 -3.67 12.52
CA GLU A 154 -12.26 -4.76 12.26
C GLU A 154 -11.57 -6.14 12.16
N ALA A 155 -10.31 -6.19 11.71
CA ALA A 155 -9.52 -7.41 11.68
C ALA A 155 -8.94 -7.78 13.07
N ALA A 156 -8.66 -6.78 13.91
CA ALA A 156 -8.13 -6.96 15.26
C ALA A 156 -9.20 -7.37 16.28
N GLU A 157 -10.48 -7.10 16.01
CA GLU A 157 -11.64 -7.52 16.83
C GLU A 157 -11.98 -9.02 16.75
N ASN A 158 -11.10 -9.82 16.15
CA ASN A 158 -11.31 -11.21 15.75
C ASN A 158 -11.41 -12.23 16.90
#